data_AF-A0A0A0KSI0-F1
#
_entry.id   AF-A0A0A0KSI0-F1
#
_cell.length_a   1.000
_cell.length_b   1.000
_cell.length_c   1.000
_cell.angle_alpha   90.00
_cell.angle_beta   90.00
_cell.angle_gamma   90.00
#
_symmetry.space_group_name_H-M   'P 1'
#
loop_
_entity.id
_entity.type
_entity.pdbx_description
1 polymer ?
#
loop_
_entity_poly.entity_id
_entity_poly.type
_entity_poly.pdbx_seq_one_letter_code
_entity_poly.pdbx_strand_id
1 'polypeptide(L)'
;MKIRYDATIEAHTVNGFYVSYDGWGNKEEVDPANVRTIQLEVNPLLEAERVAEATKQAIKRKIAQAASVDFQSRNLPSKLRIEPDDPEDVKATKRKKIHAFKSKMRIEQLEVTQNKRQNAWQQFQTAKGKSKKIGFFSGRKRESIFKSPDDPNGKVGVTGSGKGLTEFQKREKHLHLKGATVEMDE
;
A
#
# COMPACT_ATOMS: atom_id res chain seq x y z
N MET A 1 25.56 -44.05 -28.75
CA MET A 1 25.17 -42.72 -28.23
C MET A 1 24.14 -42.16 -29.21
N LYS A 2 22.88 -41.97 -28.81
CA LYS A 2 21.84 -41.38 -29.69
C LYS A 2 21.72 -39.89 -29.36
N ILE A 3 21.82 -39.04 -30.38
CA ILE A 3 21.65 -37.58 -30.27
C ILE A 3 20.15 -37.27 -30.36
N ARG A 4 19.67 -36.27 -29.63
CA ARG A 4 18.29 -35.77 -29.70
C ARG A 4 18.31 -34.30 -30.04
N TYR A 5 17.29 -33.85 -30.75
CA TYR A 5 17.12 -32.47 -31.19
C TYR A 5 15.74 -31.97 -30.77
N ASP A 6 15.66 -30.67 -30.49
CA ASP A 6 14.39 -30.00 -30.21
C ASP A 6 13.67 -29.72 -31.53
N ALA A 7 12.36 -29.96 -31.53
CA ALA A 7 11.58 -29.88 -32.75
C ALA A 7 10.09 -29.68 -32.46
N THR A 8 9.42 -28.99 -33.38
CA THR A 8 7.99 -28.67 -33.30
C THR A 8 7.19 -29.60 -34.22
N ILE A 9 6.09 -30.19 -33.72
CA ILE A 9 5.20 -31.05 -34.52
C ILE A 9 4.28 -30.14 -35.36
N GLU A 10 4.36 -30.24 -36.68
CA GLU A 10 3.52 -29.47 -37.61
C GLU A 10 2.24 -30.22 -38.00
N ALA A 11 2.32 -31.54 -38.17
CA ALA A 11 1.18 -32.36 -38.56
C ALA A 11 1.28 -33.80 -38.02
N HIS A 12 0.12 -34.45 -37.87
CA HIS A 12 0.02 -35.87 -37.57
C HIS A 12 -0.17 -36.64 -38.88
N THR A 13 0.71 -37.59 -39.17
CA THR A 13 0.63 -38.45 -40.34
C THR A 13 0.18 -39.86 -39.93
N VAL A 14 -0.10 -40.72 -40.92
CA VAL A 14 -0.54 -42.10 -40.67
C VAL A 14 0.60 -42.94 -40.04
N ASN A 15 1.86 -42.64 -40.38
CA ASN A 15 3.02 -43.36 -39.88
C ASN A 15 3.72 -42.67 -38.70
N GLY A 16 3.32 -41.44 -38.34
CA GLY A 16 3.92 -40.75 -37.21
C GLY A 16 3.63 -39.26 -37.12
N PHE A 17 4.69 -38.48 -36.93
CA PHE A 17 4.63 -37.03 -36.81
C PHE A 17 5.48 -36.38 -37.89
N TYR A 18 4.94 -35.35 -38.53
CA TYR A 18 5.72 -34.45 -39.36
C TYR A 18 6.29 -33.34 -38.49
N VAL A 19 7.61 -33.30 -38.38
CA VAL A 19 8.33 -32.52 -37.37
C VAL A 19 9.29 -31.55 -38.06
N SER A 20 9.37 -30.31 -37.58
CA SER A 20 10.37 -29.32 -37.99
C SER A 20 11.41 -29.13 -36.89
N TYR A 21 12.69 -29.34 -37.20
CA TYR A 21 13.77 -29.14 -36.22
C TYR A 21 14.06 -27.65 -35.99
N ASP A 22 14.07 -27.24 -34.72
CA ASP A 22 14.21 -25.85 -34.35
C ASP A 22 15.62 -25.34 -34.70
N GLY A 23 15.70 -24.21 -35.42
CA GLY A 23 16.96 -23.56 -35.80
C GLY A 23 17.63 -24.09 -37.07
N TRP A 24 17.25 -25.27 -37.58
CA TRP A 24 17.82 -25.84 -38.83
C TRP A 24 16.85 -25.80 -40.01
N GLY A 25 15.55 -25.67 -39.76
CA GLY A 25 14.52 -25.52 -40.80
C GLY A 25 14.25 -26.80 -41.62
N ASN A 26 14.99 -27.88 -41.34
CA ASN A 26 14.75 -29.19 -41.93
C ASN A 26 13.47 -29.81 -41.34
N LYS A 27 12.72 -30.48 -42.21
CA LYS A 27 11.46 -31.15 -41.85
C LYS A 27 11.52 -32.61 -42.22
N GLU A 28 11.03 -33.47 -41.35
CA GLU A 28 11.11 -34.92 -41.51
C GLU A 28 9.89 -35.59 -40.88
N GLU A 29 9.50 -36.73 -41.45
CA GLU A 29 8.51 -37.62 -40.86
C GLU A 29 9.20 -38.59 -39.88
N VAL A 30 8.82 -38.53 -38.61
CA VAL A 30 9.45 -39.28 -37.53
C VAL A 30 8.44 -40.21 -36.86
N ASP A 31 8.88 -41.44 -36.58
CA ASP A 31 8.12 -42.44 -35.83
C ASP A 31 7.79 -41.93 -34.40
N PRO A 32 6.54 -42.07 -33.92
CA PRO A 32 6.16 -41.70 -32.56
C PRO A 32 7.06 -42.25 -31.46
N ALA A 33 7.69 -43.42 -31.65
CA ALA A 33 8.60 -44.02 -30.68
C ALA A 33 9.89 -43.20 -30.45
N ASN A 34 10.27 -42.35 -31.41
CA ASN A 34 11.45 -41.49 -31.34
C ASN A 34 11.14 -40.08 -30.83
N VAL A 35 9.86 -39.71 -30.69
CA VAL A 35 9.43 -38.40 -30.18
C VAL A 35 9.21 -38.48 -28.67
N ARG A 36 9.70 -37.48 -27.94
CA ARG A 36 9.48 -37.33 -26.50
C ARG A 36 8.99 -35.94 -26.21
N THR A 37 8.02 -35.82 -25.29
CA THR A 37 7.57 -34.52 -24.82
C THR A 37 8.73 -33.78 -24.17
N ILE A 38 9.02 -32.58 -24.66
CA ILE A 38 9.91 -31.65 -23.98
C ILE A 38 9.19 -31.26 -22.68
N GLN A 39 9.71 -31.72 -21.54
CA GLN A 39 9.28 -31.21 -20.25
C GLN A 39 9.74 -29.76 -20.21
N LEU A 40 8.86 -28.81 -20.57
CA LEU A 40 9.09 -27.41 -20.23
C LEU A 40 9.18 -27.37 -18.71
N GLU A 41 10.41 -27.27 -18.19
CA GLU A 41 10.66 -26.94 -16.81
C GLU A 41 9.86 -25.67 -16.54
N VAL A 42 8.84 -25.81 -15.67
CA VAL A 42 8.00 -24.69 -15.30
C VAL A 42 8.92 -23.72 -14.60
N ASN A 43 9.32 -22.65 -15.29
CA ASN A 43 10.30 -21.70 -14.79
C ASN A 43 9.81 -21.20 -13.42
N PRO A 44 10.43 -21.59 -12.30
CA PRO A 44 9.89 -21.29 -10.97
C PRO A 44 9.81 -19.78 -10.71
N LEU A 45 10.63 -19.00 -11.42
CA LEU A 45 10.60 -17.55 -11.43
C LEU A 45 9.32 -16.98 -12.07
N LEU A 46 8.84 -17.58 -13.16
CA LEU A 46 7.63 -17.14 -13.86
C LEU A 46 6.37 -17.44 -13.04
N GLU A 47 6.33 -18.58 -12.35
CA GLU A 47 5.23 -18.89 -11.42
C GLU A 47 5.22 -17.96 -10.21
N ALA A 48 6.40 -17.67 -9.64
CA ALA A 48 6.54 -16.74 -8.53
C ALA A 48 6.08 -15.32 -8.92
N GLU A 49 6.41 -14.87 -10.13
CA GLU A 49 5.95 -13.58 -10.67
C GLU A 49 4.42 -13.56 -10.83
N ARG A 50 3.82 -14.63 -11.38
CA ARG A 50 2.36 -14.74 -11.50
C ARG A 50 1.65 -14.68 -10.15
N VAL A 51 2.20 -15.34 -9.12
CA VAL A 51 1.65 -15.32 -7.75
C VAL A 51 1.82 -13.94 -7.13
N ALA A 52 2.97 -13.29 -7.29
CA ALA A 52 3.20 -11.93 -6.81
C ALA A 52 2.23 -10.93 -7.46
N GLU A 53 1.98 -11.06 -8.75
CA GLU A 53 1.02 -10.20 -9.45
C GLU A 53 -0.42 -10.45 -9.00
N ALA A 54 -0.82 -11.73 -8.84
CA ALA A 54 -2.14 -12.08 -8.33
C ALA A 54 -2.38 -11.52 -6.92
N THR A 55 -1.39 -11.59 -6.02
CA THR A 55 -1.49 -11.03 -4.67
C THR A 55 -1.57 -9.50 -4.69
N LYS A 56 -0.77 -8.83 -5.53
CA LYS A 56 -0.84 -7.38 -5.74
C LYS A 56 -2.22 -6.95 -6.24
N GLN A 57 -2.79 -7.67 -7.21
CA GLN A 57 -4.13 -7.39 -7.73
C GLN A 57 -5.21 -7.64 -6.67
N ALA A 58 -5.11 -8.71 -5.87
CA ALA A 58 -6.03 -9.00 -4.78
C ALA A 58 -6.00 -7.90 -3.70
N ILE A 59 -4.82 -7.42 -3.31
CA ILE A 59 -4.66 -6.30 -2.38
C ILE A 59 -5.30 -5.03 -2.96
N LYS A 60 -5.05 -4.73 -4.24
CA LYS A 60 -5.66 -3.57 -4.92
C LYS A 60 -7.19 -3.64 -4.91
N ARG A 61 -7.78 -4.81 -5.21
CA ARG A 61 -9.23 -5.03 -5.15
C ARG A 61 -9.77 -4.84 -3.73
N LYS A 62 -9.08 -5.37 -2.72
CA LYS A 62 -9.47 -5.22 -1.31
C LYS A 62 -9.43 -3.76 -0.87
N ILE A 63 -8.42 -3.00 -1.28
CA ILE A 63 -8.33 -1.56 -1.01
C ILE A 63 -9.48 -0.81 -1.68
N ALA A 64 -9.79 -1.12 -2.95
CA ALA A 64 -10.90 -0.50 -3.67
C ALA A 64 -12.26 -0.81 -3.01
N GLN A 65 -12.49 -2.06 -2.59
CA GLN A 65 -13.70 -2.44 -1.85
C GLN A 65 -13.79 -1.71 -0.52
N ALA A 66 -12.72 -1.67 0.28
CA ALA A 66 -12.70 -0.93 1.54
C ALA A 66 -12.99 0.57 1.34
N ALA A 67 -12.40 1.19 0.32
CA ALA A 67 -12.68 2.59 -0.01
C ALA A 67 -14.15 2.84 -0.39
N SER A 68 -14.79 1.89 -1.09
CA SER A 68 -16.21 2.00 -1.44
C SER A 68 -17.15 1.82 -0.24
N VAL A 69 -16.82 0.90 0.69
CA VAL A 69 -17.61 0.64 1.91
C VAL A 69 -17.55 1.84 2.86
N ASP A 70 -16.37 2.44 3.04
CA ASP A 70 -16.17 3.64 3.83
C ASP A 70 -16.97 4.85 3.30
N PHE A 71 -17.17 4.93 1.98
CA PHE A 71 -17.99 5.97 1.37
C PHE A 71 -19.50 5.75 1.60
N GLN A 72 -19.97 4.51 1.50
CA GLN A 72 -21.39 4.18 1.71
C GLN A 72 -21.82 4.33 3.17
N SER A 73 -20.97 3.97 4.14
CA SER A 73 -21.26 4.19 5.56
C SER A 73 -21.41 5.67 5.90
N ARG A 74 -20.76 6.56 5.14
CA ARG A 74 -20.77 8.01 5.37
C ARG A 74 -21.99 8.74 4.81
N ASN A 75 -22.82 8.09 4.01
CA ASN A 75 -24.04 8.71 3.48
C ASN A 75 -25.17 8.69 4.53
N LEU A 76 -26.10 9.65 4.42
CA LEU A 76 -27.28 9.67 5.30
C LEU A 76 -28.20 8.50 4.94
N PRO A 77 -28.64 7.68 5.93
CA PRO A 77 -29.58 6.59 5.70
C PRO A 77 -30.81 7.07 4.95
N SER A 78 -31.28 6.27 3.99
CA SER A 78 -32.44 6.60 3.15
C SER A 78 -33.68 6.98 3.97
N LYS A 79 -33.89 6.33 5.12
CA LYS A 79 -35.03 6.59 6.02
C LYS A 79 -35.00 7.95 6.73
N LEU A 80 -33.84 8.59 6.83
CA LEU A 80 -33.66 9.90 7.45
C LEU A 80 -33.61 11.06 6.45
N ARG A 81 -33.77 10.78 5.15
CA ARG A 81 -33.87 11.82 4.12
C ARG A 81 -35.17 12.61 4.29
N ILE A 82 -35.05 13.92 4.12
CA ILE A 82 -36.17 14.85 4.22
C ILE A 82 -36.69 15.04 2.81
N GLU A 83 -37.95 14.68 2.59
CA GLU A 83 -38.62 14.94 1.32
C GLU A 83 -39.27 16.34 1.38
N PRO A 84 -39.35 17.06 0.25
CA PRO A 84 -39.93 18.41 0.22
C PRO A 84 -41.42 18.43 0.59
N ASP A 85 -42.14 17.32 0.41
CA ASP A 85 -43.58 17.20 0.69
C ASP A 85 -43.91 16.84 2.16
N ASP A 86 -42.91 16.57 3.01
CA ASP A 86 -43.17 16.23 4.42
C ASP A 86 -43.72 17.43 5.22
N PRO A 87 -44.59 17.20 6.22
CA PRO A 87 -45.06 18.25 7.13
C PRO A 87 -43.90 18.79 7.99
N GLU A 88 -43.94 20.08 8.35
CA GLU A 88 -42.81 20.77 9.01
C GLU A 88 -42.35 20.10 10.32
N ASP A 89 -43.27 19.48 11.07
CA ASP A 89 -42.93 18.75 12.30
C ASP A 89 -42.10 17.46 12.03
N VAL A 90 -42.45 16.73 10.96
CA VAL A 90 -41.67 15.57 10.51
C VAL A 90 -40.31 16.02 9.96
N LYS A 91 -40.25 17.15 9.27
CA LYS A 91 -38.98 17.74 8.82
C LYS A 91 -38.09 18.14 10.01
N ALA A 92 -38.66 18.78 11.04
CA ALA A 92 -37.92 19.19 12.24
C ALA A 92 -37.36 17.99 13.01
N THR A 93 -38.16 16.94 13.21
CA THR A 93 -37.71 15.70 13.87
C THR A 93 -36.63 14.97 13.06
N LYS A 94 -36.79 14.86 11.73
CA LYS A 94 -35.76 14.31 10.83
C LYS A 94 -34.47 15.14 10.86
N ARG A 95 -34.55 16.48 10.82
CA ARG A 95 -33.38 17.39 10.96
C ARG A 95 -32.60 17.13 12.24
N LYS A 96 -33.28 16.98 13.38
CA LYS A 96 -32.64 16.65 14.67
C LYS A 96 -31.93 15.28 14.61
N LYS A 97 -32.58 14.27 14.05
CA LYS A 97 -32.00 12.92 13.88
C LYS A 97 -30.80 12.92 12.93
N ILE A 98 -30.87 13.66 11.84
CA ILE A 98 -29.76 13.87 10.89
C ILE A 98 -28.57 14.52 11.60
N HIS A 99 -28.80 15.55 12.42
CA HIS A 99 -27.74 16.22 13.16
C HIS A 99 -27.07 15.27 14.17
N ALA A 100 -27.86 14.53 14.94
CA ALA A 100 -27.35 13.52 15.88
C ALA A 100 -26.52 12.44 15.16
N PHE A 101 -27.02 11.92 14.03
CA PHE A 101 -26.32 10.95 13.21
C PHE A 101 -24.98 11.50 12.69
N LYS A 102 -24.99 12.69 12.06
CA LYS A 102 -23.76 13.36 11.58
C LYS A 102 -22.76 13.61 12.70
N SER A 103 -23.24 13.99 13.88
CA SER A 103 -22.38 14.22 15.04
C SER A 103 -21.71 12.93 15.51
N LYS A 104 -22.47 11.84 15.63
CA LYS A 104 -21.94 10.51 15.97
C LYS A 104 -20.87 10.05 14.97
N MET A 105 -21.15 10.18 13.68
CA MET A 105 -20.22 9.82 12.60
C MET A 105 -18.91 10.63 12.66
N ARG A 106 -18.99 11.93 13.02
CA ARG A 106 -17.80 12.78 13.20
C ARG A 106 -16.92 12.29 14.34
N ILE A 107 -17.53 11.90 15.47
CA ILE A 107 -16.82 11.39 16.64
C ILE A 107 -16.14 10.07 16.31
N GLU A 108 -16.86 9.13 15.69
CA GLU A 108 -16.31 7.84 15.25
C GLU A 108 -15.14 8.03 14.28
N GLN A 109 -15.24 8.97 13.33
CA GLN A 109 -14.14 9.29 12.43
C GLN A 109 -12.90 9.78 13.20
N LEU A 110 -13.08 10.68 14.16
CA LEU A 110 -11.97 11.16 15.00
C LEU A 110 -11.33 10.02 15.79
N GLU A 111 -12.14 9.14 16.39
CA GLU A 111 -11.67 7.97 17.14
C GLU A 111 -10.86 7.02 16.24
N VAL A 112 -11.36 6.70 15.04
CA VAL A 112 -10.63 5.88 14.06
C VAL A 112 -9.29 6.52 13.70
N THR A 113 -9.23 7.85 13.50
CA THR A 113 -7.96 8.52 13.20
C THR A 113 -6.97 8.49 14.38
N GLN A 114 -7.47 8.64 15.61
CA GLN A 114 -6.65 8.53 16.82
C GLN A 114 -6.12 7.11 17.01
N ASN A 115 -6.99 6.11 16.86
CA ASN A 115 -6.63 4.70 16.96
C ASN A 115 -5.62 4.28 15.87
N LYS A 116 -5.80 4.73 14.62
CA LYS A 116 -4.80 4.55 13.55
C LYS A 116 -3.45 5.14 13.93
N ARG A 117 -3.42 6.34 14.53
CA ARG A 117 -2.18 6.99 14.99
C ARG A 117 -1.53 6.22 16.14
N GLN A 118 -2.33 5.74 17.10
CA GLN A 118 -1.85 4.93 18.21
C GLN A 118 -1.27 3.59 17.74
N ASN A 119 -1.97 2.89 16.84
CA ASN A 119 -1.49 1.64 16.25
C ASN A 119 -0.22 1.85 15.43
N ALA A 120 -0.14 2.92 14.63
CA ALA A 120 1.07 3.28 13.89
C ALA A 120 2.24 3.58 14.83
N TRP A 121 1.98 4.23 15.97
CA TRP A 121 3.01 4.47 17.00
C TRP A 121 3.49 3.17 17.65
N GLN A 122 2.60 2.26 18.01
CA GLN A 122 2.96 0.93 18.53
C GLN A 122 3.74 0.10 17.50
N GLN A 123 3.34 0.13 16.23
CA GLN A 123 4.08 -0.50 15.14
C GLN A 123 5.46 0.12 14.97
N PHE A 124 5.60 1.44 15.05
CA PHE A 124 6.90 2.11 14.99
C PHE A 124 7.81 1.70 16.16
N GLN A 125 7.28 1.63 17.38
CA GLN A 125 8.01 1.16 18.56
C GLN A 125 8.49 -0.30 18.39
N THR A 126 7.62 -1.19 17.90
CA THR A 126 7.94 -2.62 17.73
C THR A 126 8.78 -2.91 16.49
N ALA A 127 8.66 -2.11 15.42
CA ALA A 127 9.45 -2.24 14.19
C ALA A 127 10.92 -1.83 14.39
N LYS A 128 11.19 -0.89 15.31
CA LYS A 128 12.55 -0.44 15.66
C LYS A 128 13.46 -1.60 16.13
N GLY A 129 12.89 -2.70 16.65
CA GLY A 129 13.64 -3.89 17.07
C GLY A 129 13.68 -5.05 16.06
N LYS A 130 12.79 -5.08 15.06
CA LYS A 130 12.61 -6.24 14.15
C LYS A 130 13.33 -6.10 12.80
N SER A 131 13.88 -4.93 12.47
CA SER A 131 14.66 -4.73 11.24
C SER A 131 16.08 -5.36 11.26
N LYS A 132 16.46 -6.06 12.33
CA LYS A 132 17.69 -6.88 12.36
C LYS A 132 17.39 -8.35 12.04
N LYS A 133 17.22 -8.69 10.75
CA LYS A 133 17.61 -10.00 10.15
C LYS A 133 17.69 -9.92 8.60
N ILE A 134 18.37 -8.90 8.07
CA ILE A 134 19.18 -9.04 6.85
C ILE A 134 20.56 -8.47 7.23
N GLY A 135 21.60 -9.26 6.97
CA GLY A 135 22.82 -9.28 7.77
C GLY A 135 23.69 -8.02 7.72
N PHE A 136 24.25 -7.70 8.89
CA PHE A 136 25.40 -6.82 9.10
C PHE A 136 26.66 -7.26 8.32
N PHE A 137 26.64 -8.42 7.65
CA PHE A 137 27.76 -8.95 6.86
C PHE A 137 27.66 -8.73 5.34
N SER A 138 26.57 -8.18 4.77
CA SER A 138 26.50 -7.91 3.32
C SER A 138 26.99 -6.49 2.96
N GLY A 139 28.30 -6.28 3.05
CA GLY A 139 29.12 -5.62 2.02
C GLY A 139 28.92 -4.14 1.62
N ARG A 140 27.95 -3.38 2.12
CA ARG A 140 27.87 -1.93 1.83
C ARG A 140 28.00 -1.12 3.13
N LYS A 141 29.22 -0.62 3.39
CA LYS A 141 29.46 0.43 4.39
C LYS A 141 28.66 1.68 4.01
N ARG A 142 27.48 1.86 4.60
CA ARG A 142 26.90 3.20 4.71
C ARG A 142 27.82 4.00 5.63
N GLU A 143 28.44 5.04 5.11
CA GLU A 143 29.22 5.96 5.93
C GLU A 143 28.34 6.51 7.07
N SER A 144 28.93 6.66 8.26
CA SER A 144 28.20 7.10 9.44
C SER A 144 27.54 8.46 9.18
N ILE A 145 26.27 8.59 9.53
CA ILE A 145 25.51 9.85 9.47
C ILE A 145 26.10 10.94 10.38
N PHE A 146 27.02 10.55 11.26
CA PHE A 146 27.81 11.43 12.14
C PHE A 146 29.28 11.51 11.71
N LYS A 147 29.66 10.95 10.56
CA LYS A 147 31.01 11.13 10.05
C LYS A 147 31.14 12.59 9.63
N SER A 148 32.06 13.31 10.27
CA SER A 148 32.38 14.69 9.91
C SER A 148 32.81 14.73 8.44
N PRO A 149 32.25 15.66 7.64
CA PRO A 149 32.77 15.92 6.30
C PRO A 149 34.23 16.38 6.37
N ASP A 150 35.04 16.02 5.37
CA ASP A 150 36.47 16.38 5.30
C ASP A 150 36.73 17.86 4.94
N ASP A 151 35.66 18.65 4.78
CA ASP A 151 35.69 20.06 4.38
C ASP A 151 35.49 20.96 5.63
N PRO A 152 36.36 21.96 5.92
CA PRO A 152 36.31 22.76 7.15
C PRO A 152 35.01 23.55 7.38
N ASN A 153 34.16 23.72 6.36
CA ASN A 153 32.83 24.32 6.46
C ASN A 153 31.68 23.30 6.44
N GLY A 154 31.98 22.00 6.54
CA GLY A 154 31.02 20.90 6.47
C GLY A 154 30.05 20.88 7.66
N LYS A 155 28.83 21.41 7.47
CA LYS A 155 27.76 21.30 8.46
C LYS A 155 27.20 19.87 8.51
N VAL A 156 27.35 19.23 9.66
CA VAL A 156 26.66 17.97 9.97
C VAL A 156 25.15 18.23 10.14
N GLY A 157 24.35 17.56 9.32
CA GLY A 157 22.89 17.67 9.36
C GLY A 157 22.24 16.37 8.91
N VAL A 158 20.96 16.19 9.27
CA VAL A 158 20.14 15.06 8.79
C VAL A 158 19.88 15.25 7.29
N THR A 159 20.83 14.82 6.47
CA THR A 159 20.72 14.85 5.02
C THR A 159 20.05 13.56 4.54
N GLY A 160 18.90 13.71 3.88
CA GLY A 160 18.18 12.57 3.29
C GLY A 160 16.71 12.82 2.97
N SER A 161 16.11 13.85 3.54
CA SER A 161 14.78 14.31 3.16
C SER A 161 14.93 15.79 2.83
N GLY A 162 14.88 16.17 1.55
CA GLY A 162 15.04 17.55 1.05
C GLY A 162 13.96 18.54 1.52
N LYS A 163 13.49 18.41 2.75
CA LYS A 163 12.63 19.32 3.48
C LYS A 163 13.55 20.09 4.43
N GLY A 164 13.82 21.37 4.12
CA GLY A 164 14.49 22.26 5.07
C GLY A 164 13.77 22.20 6.43
N LEU A 165 14.54 22.38 7.51
CA LEU A 165 14.00 22.48 8.87
C LEU A 165 12.95 23.62 8.83
N THR A 166 11.67 23.28 9.00
CA THR A 166 10.62 24.29 9.01
C THR A 166 10.90 25.27 10.14
N GLU A 167 10.95 26.56 9.83
CA GLU A 167 11.14 27.59 10.84
C GLU A 167 10.00 27.54 11.84
N PHE A 168 10.32 27.15 13.07
CA PHE A 168 9.34 27.08 14.13
C PHE A 168 8.93 28.50 14.50
N GLN A 169 7.69 28.87 14.20
CA GLN A 169 7.07 30.08 14.71
C GLN A 169 7.17 30.04 16.24
N LYS A 170 7.90 31.01 16.82
CA LYS A 170 8.16 31.10 18.26
C LYS A 170 6.81 31.15 18.97
N ARG A 171 6.53 30.17 19.85
CA ARG A 171 5.27 30.12 20.60
C ARG A 171 5.20 31.36 21.48
N GLU A 172 4.24 32.24 21.22
CA GLU A 172 3.91 33.34 22.13
C GLU A 172 3.36 32.77 23.44
N LYS A 173 3.83 33.30 24.57
CA LYS A 173 3.36 32.85 25.88
C LYS A 173 2.00 33.51 26.13
N HIS A 174 0.99 32.70 26.42
CA HIS A 174 -0.32 33.19 26.80
C HIS A 174 -0.23 33.84 28.20
N LEU A 175 -0.37 35.16 28.27
CA LEU A 175 -0.32 35.91 29.53
C LEU A 175 -1.71 35.89 30.18
N HIS A 176 -1.83 35.24 31.33
CA HIS A 176 -3.03 35.37 32.16
C HIS A 176 -2.92 36.67 32.96
N LEU A 177 -3.68 37.69 32.60
CA LEU A 177 -3.89 38.83 33.50
C LEU A 177 -4.68 38.34 34.71
N LYS A 178 -4.00 38.21 35.84
CA LYS A 178 -4.64 37.95 37.13
C LYS A 178 -5.15 39.29 37.68
N GLY A 179 -6.47 39.47 37.63
CA GLY A 179 -7.31 40.28 38.52
C GLY A 179 -6.85 41.69 38.87
N ALA A 180 -7.37 42.70 38.15
CA ALA A 180 -7.52 44.05 38.69
C ALA A 180 -8.78 44.08 39.57
N THR A 181 -8.63 43.85 40.87
CA THR A 181 -9.59 44.33 41.87
C THR A 181 -9.37 45.82 42.02
N VAL A 182 -10.24 46.61 41.39
CA VAL A 182 -10.33 48.06 41.61
C VAL A 182 -11.15 48.23 42.89
N GLU A 183 -10.46 48.54 43.98
CA GLU A 183 -11.05 49.16 45.18
C GLU A 183 -11.61 50.53 44.74
N MET A 184 -12.91 50.74 44.92
CA MET A 184 -13.56 52.04 44.81
C MET A 184 -13.84 52.53 46.23
N ASP A 185 -12.96 53.40 46.72
CA ASP A 185 -13.22 54.28 47.86
C ASP A 185 -13.17 55.73 47.34
N GLU A 186 -14.35 56.36 47.20
CA GLU A 186 -14.64 57.74 47.63
C GLU A 186 -16.16 57.97 47.72
#